data_AF-A0A971BSR9-F1
#
_entry.id   AF-A0A971BSR9-F1
#
_cell.length_a   1.000
_cell.length_b   1.000
_cell.length_c   1.000
_cell.angle_alpha   90.00
_cell.angle_beta   90.00
_cell.angle_gamma   90.00
#
_symmetry.space_group_name_H-M   'P 1'
#
loop_
_entity.id
_entity.type
_entity.pdbx_description
1 polymer ?
#
loop_
_entity_poly.entity_id
_entity_poly.type
_entity_poly.pdbx_seq_one_letter_code
_entity_poly.pdbx_strand_id
1 'polypeptide(L)'
;MAIEVRRYVDADAGALAELLNRNAYGPIEHGTAIDAERVRRMLAERGIVECVVGDDGEALRGCIALAVGSGRRAADAHERFAGLFVVDDRHRNSMLAGKLFREIFADRIRAGGVRTLRIEANPANARAFPLYLRVGFRARPGARPDEDGYVELVSHLPGLIDDLVLADGRADADDVAPKLNWRMMRAGRDLDPAEGVVERDGRLVIEYPIDTGDLELVAAVDYATGGLVEAVRTGGREIDLPAGGTAVEPPAPAALLRAPLADGHELVVADDGTVELVRGEGDGAVVLLRERWPVLLGADAPAVRRQGARRAATVEAAAEGAPHWRLRAEGDPIERELVVADDGRSFELVARPPADGVALAAPWMTMRIAEHAVRAEGGAWRGGPVLPGRWPADWGDFEAAREPLDADEAWWCDGATGMRLRWTGIARGDGRAAP
;
A
#
# COMPACT_ATOMS: atom_id res chain seq x y z
N MET A 1 29.50 19.21 -2.38
CA MET A 1 30.21 17.91 -2.31
C MET A 1 29.47 16.88 -3.17
N ALA A 2 30.08 15.74 -3.46
CA ALA A 2 29.38 14.67 -4.16
C ALA A 2 28.38 13.99 -3.21
N ILE A 3 27.14 13.81 -3.64
CA ILE A 3 26.12 13.11 -2.85
C ILE A 3 26.30 11.61 -3.07
N GLU A 4 26.59 10.90 -1.98
CA GLU A 4 26.64 9.46 -1.88
C GLU A 4 25.25 8.93 -1.54
N VAL A 5 24.86 7.80 -2.15
CA VAL A 5 23.61 7.13 -1.83
C VAL A 5 23.97 5.88 -1.03
N ARG A 6 23.40 5.76 0.17
CA ARG A 6 23.70 4.67 1.11
C ARG A 6 22.45 4.25 1.87
N ARG A 7 22.51 3.08 2.50
CA ARG A 7 21.44 2.64 3.41
C ARG A 7 21.35 3.56 4.62
N TYR A 8 20.12 3.80 5.05
CA TYR A 8 19.80 4.45 6.32
C TYR A 8 20.29 3.61 7.50
N VAL A 9 20.78 4.26 8.54
CA VAL A 9 21.05 3.66 9.86
C VAL A 9 20.30 4.44 10.94
N ASP A 10 20.00 3.83 12.09
CA ASP A 10 19.19 4.49 13.13
C ASP A 10 19.76 5.84 13.62
N ALA A 11 21.08 6.00 13.58
CA ALA A 11 21.76 7.26 13.91
C ALA A 11 21.36 8.42 12.97
N ASP A 12 20.86 8.13 11.75
CA ASP A 12 20.39 9.12 10.79
C ASP A 12 19.03 9.72 11.16
N ALA A 13 18.30 9.17 12.15
CA ALA A 13 16.92 9.58 12.47
C ALA A 13 16.76 11.11 12.67
N GLY A 14 17.73 11.75 13.33
CA GLY A 14 17.74 13.20 13.51
C GLY A 14 17.94 13.97 12.20
N ALA A 15 18.93 13.56 11.40
CA ALA A 15 19.20 14.19 10.11
C ALA A 15 18.05 13.97 9.10
N LEU A 16 17.37 12.82 9.19
CA LEU A 16 16.17 12.54 8.42
C LEU A 16 15.02 13.45 8.86
N ALA A 17 14.79 13.64 10.16
CA ALA A 17 13.80 14.59 10.67
C ALA A 17 14.07 16.02 10.14
N GLU A 18 15.32 16.47 10.14
CA GLU A 18 15.71 17.76 9.60
C GLU A 18 15.46 17.88 8.08
N LEU A 19 15.76 16.83 7.31
CA LEU A 19 15.46 16.78 5.88
C LEU A 19 13.95 16.93 5.63
N LEU A 20 13.12 16.18 6.35
CA LEU A 20 11.66 16.18 6.21
C LEU A 20 11.07 17.55 6.60
N ASN A 21 11.49 18.09 7.76
CA ASN A 21 11.06 19.40 8.23
C ASN A 21 11.41 20.52 7.25
N ARG A 22 12.67 20.55 6.77
CA ARG A 22 13.16 21.60 5.86
C ARG A 22 12.44 21.61 4.52
N ASN A 23 11.94 20.46 4.07
CA ASN A 23 11.26 20.32 2.78
C ASN A 23 9.73 20.36 2.90
N ALA A 24 9.20 20.79 4.06
CA ALA A 24 7.77 20.84 4.34
C ALA A 24 7.06 19.51 3.99
N TYR A 25 7.69 18.38 4.34
CA TYR A 25 7.10 17.06 4.09
C TYR A 25 6.44 16.53 5.37
N GLY A 26 5.13 16.26 5.28
CA GLY A 26 4.34 15.76 6.41
C GLY A 26 3.90 16.87 7.37
N PRO A 27 3.84 16.60 8.70
CA PRO A 27 3.22 17.50 9.69
C PRO A 27 3.80 18.92 9.73
N ILE A 28 5.05 19.09 9.29
CA ILE A 28 5.71 20.39 9.27
C ILE A 28 5.10 21.37 8.26
N GLU A 29 4.48 20.88 7.17
CA GLU A 29 3.74 21.71 6.22
C GLU A 29 2.61 22.49 6.92
N HIS A 30 2.11 21.95 8.03
CA HIS A 30 1.04 22.50 8.85
C HIS A 30 1.54 23.00 10.21
N GLY A 31 2.84 23.24 10.33
CA GLY A 31 3.47 23.88 11.50
C GLY A 31 3.89 22.94 12.61
N THR A 32 3.81 21.62 12.42
CA THR A 32 4.23 20.64 13.43
C THR A 32 5.56 19.99 13.06
N ALA A 33 6.65 20.43 13.68
CA ALA A 33 7.95 19.78 13.47
C ALA A 33 7.98 18.35 14.02
N ILE A 34 8.73 17.49 13.33
CA ILE A 34 9.03 16.13 13.79
C ILE A 34 10.49 16.02 14.25
N ASP A 35 10.77 15.08 15.14
CA ASP A 35 12.10 14.79 15.67
C ASP A 35 12.53 13.35 15.37
N ALA A 36 13.71 12.97 15.85
CA ALA A 36 14.26 11.63 15.68
C ALA A 36 13.37 10.53 16.28
N GLU A 37 12.67 10.78 17.39
CA GLU A 37 11.79 9.78 18.00
C GLU A 37 10.56 9.53 17.13
N ARG A 38 9.94 10.60 16.61
CA ARG A 38 8.80 10.50 15.69
C ARG A 38 9.17 9.83 14.38
N VAL A 39 10.38 10.08 13.86
CA VAL A 39 10.90 9.37 12.68
C VAL A 39 11.04 7.87 12.96
N ARG A 40 11.65 7.47 14.07
CA ARG A 40 11.77 6.04 14.44
C ARG A 40 10.41 5.37 14.57
N ARG A 41 9.48 6.03 15.25
CA ARG A 41 8.10 5.56 15.41
C ARG A 41 7.44 5.36 14.06
N MET A 42 7.51 6.37 13.18
CA MET A 42 6.99 6.28 11.81
C MET A 42 7.61 5.13 11.03
N LEU A 43 8.94 4.95 11.05
CA LEU A 43 9.61 3.87 10.31
C LEU A 43 9.20 2.48 10.81
N ALA A 44 9.18 2.28 12.13
CA ALA A 44 8.79 1.01 12.74
C ALA A 44 7.32 0.71 12.47
N GLU A 45 6.45 1.71 12.64
CA GLU A 45 5.03 1.53 12.46
C GLU A 45 4.65 1.37 11.00
N ARG A 46 5.30 2.04 10.05
CA ARG A 46 5.10 1.80 8.62
C ARG A 46 5.73 0.50 8.13
N GLY A 47 6.34 -0.31 9.01
CA GLY A 47 7.00 -1.56 8.65
C GLY A 47 8.00 -1.34 7.53
N ILE A 48 8.80 -0.27 7.66
CA ILE A 48 9.83 0.07 6.69
C ILE A 48 10.90 -1.02 6.74
N VAL A 49 11.03 -1.74 5.63
CA VAL A 49 11.98 -2.84 5.48
C VAL A 49 13.29 -2.38 4.86
N GLU A 50 13.27 -1.24 4.17
CA GLU A 50 14.43 -0.65 3.55
C GLU A 50 14.28 0.86 3.47
N CYS A 51 15.35 1.59 3.75
CA CYS A 51 15.41 3.03 3.56
C CYS A 51 16.80 3.38 3.04
N VAL A 52 16.83 4.18 1.97
CA VAL A 52 18.05 4.64 1.32
C VAL A 52 18.07 6.16 1.42
N VAL A 53 19.23 6.72 1.76
CA VAL A 53 19.45 8.15 1.94
C VAL A 53 20.55 8.67 1.01
N GLY A 54 20.40 9.91 0.55
CA GLY A 54 21.43 10.65 -0.13
C GLY A 54 22.15 11.57 0.86
N ASP A 55 23.44 11.35 1.08
CA ASP A 55 24.27 12.04 2.06
C ASP A 55 25.39 12.81 1.34
N ASP A 56 25.60 14.07 1.71
CA ASP A 56 26.71 14.88 1.19
C ASP A 56 27.88 15.05 2.17
N GLY A 57 27.83 14.38 3.32
CA GLY A 57 28.81 14.44 4.41
C GLY A 57 28.46 15.46 5.50
N GLU A 58 27.54 16.39 5.23
CA GLU A 58 27.08 17.39 6.19
C GLU A 58 25.61 17.20 6.55
N ALA A 59 24.77 16.84 5.57
CA ALA A 59 23.35 16.61 5.79
C ALA A 59 22.77 15.63 4.78
N LEU A 60 21.66 15.00 5.16
CA LEU A 60 20.85 14.25 4.21
C LEU A 60 20.17 15.21 3.21
N ARG A 61 20.25 14.84 1.92
CA ARG A 61 19.72 15.57 0.76
C ARG A 61 18.59 14.85 0.05
N GLY A 62 18.31 13.62 0.42
CA GLY A 62 17.13 12.90 -0.03
C GLY A 62 16.98 11.55 0.64
N CYS A 63 15.80 10.96 0.50
CA CYS A 63 15.50 9.62 0.96
C CYS A 63 14.42 8.97 0.09
N ILE A 64 14.38 7.64 0.13
CA ILE A 64 13.27 6.81 -0.35
C ILE A 64 13.21 5.57 0.56
N ALA A 65 12.01 5.08 0.85
CA ALA A 65 11.84 3.90 1.69
C ALA A 65 10.83 2.91 1.10
N LEU A 66 11.02 1.63 1.42
CA LEU A 66 10.09 0.55 1.12
C LEU A 66 9.41 0.06 2.39
N ALA A 67 8.10 -0.10 2.31
CA ALA A 67 7.24 -0.60 3.37
C ALA A 67 6.55 -1.90 2.95
N VAL A 68 6.14 -2.69 3.95
CA VAL A 68 5.25 -3.85 3.77
C VAL A 68 3.78 -3.44 3.51
N GLY A 69 3.49 -2.15 3.50
CA GLY A 69 2.16 -1.61 3.23
C GLY A 69 2.22 -0.10 2.99
N SER A 70 1.12 0.45 2.47
CA SER A 70 0.81 1.87 2.56
C SER A 70 -0.16 2.11 3.72
N GLY A 71 -0.52 3.37 3.96
CA GLY A 71 -1.60 3.70 4.90
C GLY A 71 -2.96 3.07 4.53
N ARG A 72 -3.11 2.46 3.35
CA ARG A 72 -4.37 1.90 2.83
C ARG A 72 -4.30 0.47 2.31
N ARG A 73 -3.12 -0.08 2.02
CA ARG A 73 -2.96 -1.38 1.35
C ARG A 73 -1.81 -2.15 2.00
N ALA A 74 -1.98 -3.43 2.28
CA ALA A 74 -0.83 -4.30 2.57
C ALA A 74 -0.24 -4.83 1.27
N ALA A 75 1.08 -4.93 1.21
CA ALA A 75 1.78 -5.59 0.13
C ALA A 75 1.67 -7.11 0.27
N ASP A 76 1.58 -7.82 -0.85
CA ASP A 76 1.79 -9.27 -0.84
C ASP A 76 3.27 -9.62 -0.60
N ALA A 77 3.57 -10.89 -0.33
CA ALA A 77 4.91 -11.34 0.04
C ALA A 77 6.00 -10.89 -0.96
N HIS A 78 5.67 -10.85 -2.25
CA HIS A 78 6.55 -10.49 -3.35
C HIS A 78 6.49 -9.00 -3.75
N GLU A 79 5.76 -8.19 -3.01
CA GLU A 79 5.50 -6.78 -3.33
C GLU A 79 6.00 -5.86 -2.23
N ARG A 80 6.31 -4.60 -2.53
CA ARG A 80 6.53 -3.57 -1.50
C ARG A 80 5.95 -2.23 -1.94
N PHE A 81 5.55 -1.41 -0.97
CA PHE A 81 5.16 -0.02 -1.23
C PHE A 81 6.37 0.89 -1.12
N ALA A 82 6.71 1.61 -2.18
CA ALA A 82 7.67 2.70 -2.11
C ALA A 82 6.98 3.97 -1.61
N GLY A 83 7.61 4.64 -0.64
CA GLY A 83 7.09 5.83 0.02
C GLY A 83 8.22 6.64 0.65
N LEU A 84 7.88 7.65 1.46
CA LEU A 84 8.84 8.55 2.09
C LEU A 84 9.89 9.07 1.08
N PHE A 85 9.42 9.44 -0.11
CA PHE A 85 10.30 9.90 -1.18
C PHE A 85 10.46 11.41 -1.13
N VAL A 86 11.59 11.86 -0.57
CA VAL A 86 11.89 13.28 -0.40
C VAL A 86 13.24 13.59 -1.02
N VAL A 87 13.29 14.63 -1.83
CA VAL A 87 14.54 15.21 -2.34
C VAL A 87 14.56 16.67 -1.94
N ASP A 88 15.69 17.08 -1.34
CA ASP A 88 15.92 18.45 -0.92
C ASP A 88 15.67 19.41 -2.09
N ASP A 89 14.94 20.49 -1.84
CA ASP A 89 14.56 21.49 -2.83
C ASP A 89 15.72 21.91 -3.75
N ARG A 90 16.92 22.06 -3.19
CA ARG A 90 18.12 22.48 -3.91
C ARG A 90 18.64 21.43 -4.90
N HIS A 91 18.21 20.18 -4.74
CA HIS A 91 18.66 19.02 -5.51
C HIS A 91 17.56 18.37 -6.36
N ARG A 92 16.35 18.93 -6.42
CA ARG A 92 15.22 18.37 -7.20
C ARG A 92 15.48 18.28 -8.71
N ASN A 93 16.32 19.14 -9.26
CA ASN A 93 16.74 19.12 -10.66
C ASN A 93 18.08 18.38 -10.88
N SER A 94 18.58 17.66 -9.87
CA SER A 94 19.80 16.87 -9.95
C SER A 94 19.52 15.40 -10.28
N MET A 95 20.57 14.61 -10.50
CA MET A 95 20.47 13.17 -10.70
C MET A 95 20.12 12.38 -9.42
N LEU A 96 20.00 13.03 -8.25
CA LEU A 96 19.81 12.36 -6.96
C LEU A 96 18.57 11.47 -6.93
N ALA A 97 17.43 11.96 -7.42
CA ALA A 97 16.20 11.17 -7.50
C ALA A 97 16.40 9.84 -8.25
N GLY A 98 17.05 9.89 -9.41
CA GLY A 98 17.38 8.70 -10.19
C GLY A 98 18.38 7.77 -9.49
N LYS A 99 19.36 8.32 -8.76
CA LYS A 99 20.30 7.53 -7.95
C LYS A 99 19.59 6.78 -6.81
N LEU A 100 18.66 7.43 -6.11
CA LEU A 100 17.86 6.82 -5.03
C LEU A 100 17.02 5.65 -5.55
N PHE A 101 16.28 5.85 -6.65
CA PHE A 101 15.52 4.77 -7.28
C PHE A 101 16.42 3.63 -7.75
N ARG A 102 17.55 3.94 -8.41
CA ARG A 102 18.47 2.90 -8.88
C ARG A 102 18.99 2.06 -7.71
N GLU A 103 19.38 2.68 -6.60
CA GLU A 103 19.91 1.94 -5.45
C GLU A 103 18.84 1.01 -4.85
N ILE A 104 17.62 1.53 -4.65
CA ILE A 104 16.54 0.71 -4.07
C ILE A 104 16.12 -0.43 -5.01
N PHE A 105 16.18 -0.22 -6.33
CA PHE A 105 15.96 -1.30 -7.30
C PHE A 105 17.09 -2.34 -7.28
N ALA A 106 18.34 -1.89 -7.26
CA ALA A 106 19.51 -2.77 -7.25
C ALA A 106 19.54 -3.69 -6.03
N ASP A 107 19.24 -3.14 -4.83
CA ASP A 107 19.19 -3.93 -3.60
C ASP A 107 18.07 -4.98 -3.63
N ARG A 108 16.94 -4.71 -4.31
CA ARG A 108 15.86 -5.69 -4.47
C ARG A 108 16.22 -6.82 -5.42
N ILE A 109 16.82 -6.50 -6.58
CA ILE A 109 17.31 -7.50 -7.54
C ILE A 109 18.30 -8.45 -6.86
N ARG A 110 19.20 -7.91 -6.02
CA ARG A 110 20.18 -8.71 -5.27
C ARG A 110 19.58 -9.59 -4.18
N ALA A 111 18.60 -9.07 -3.44
CA ALA A 111 18.08 -9.75 -2.25
C ALA A 111 17.15 -10.92 -2.59
N GLY A 112 16.57 -10.94 -3.79
CA GLY A 112 15.59 -11.95 -4.22
C GLY A 112 14.27 -11.82 -3.47
N GLY A 113 13.16 -11.88 -4.21
CA GLY A 113 11.82 -12.06 -3.63
C GLY A 113 10.90 -10.85 -3.65
N VAL A 114 11.38 -9.62 -3.85
CA VAL A 114 10.49 -8.48 -4.18
C VAL A 114 10.51 -8.25 -5.68
N ARG A 115 9.41 -8.62 -6.35
CA ARG A 115 9.27 -8.57 -7.81
C ARG A 115 8.44 -7.38 -8.30
N THR A 116 7.64 -6.80 -7.40
CA THR A 116 6.72 -5.71 -7.71
C THR A 116 6.91 -4.57 -6.70
N LEU A 117 6.99 -3.34 -7.20
CA LEU A 117 6.84 -2.14 -6.37
C LEU A 117 5.50 -1.48 -6.65
N ARG A 118 4.88 -0.96 -5.60
CA ARG A 118 3.65 -0.17 -5.63
C ARG A 118 3.93 1.21 -5.03
N ILE A 119 3.20 2.22 -5.47
CA ILE A 119 3.20 3.55 -4.85
C ILE A 119 1.78 4.11 -4.82
N GLU A 120 1.50 4.92 -3.82
CA GLU A 120 0.31 5.76 -3.77
C GLU A 120 0.74 7.19 -4.10
N ALA A 121 0.32 7.69 -5.26
CA ALA A 121 0.74 8.99 -5.76
C ALA A 121 -0.45 9.95 -5.80
N ASN A 122 -0.30 11.12 -5.17
CA ASN A 122 -1.28 12.19 -5.31
C ASN A 122 -1.17 12.74 -6.75
N PRO A 123 -2.19 12.59 -7.61
CA PRO A 123 -2.15 13.07 -8.99
C PRO A 123 -2.02 14.60 -9.07
N ALA A 124 -2.37 15.34 -8.02
CA ALA A 124 -2.15 16.79 -7.95
C ALA A 124 -0.67 17.17 -7.71
N ASN A 125 0.19 16.24 -7.32
CA ASN A 125 1.62 16.48 -7.15
C ASN A 125 2.34 16.49 -8.52
N ALA A 126 2.14 17.58 -9.27
CA ALA A 126 2.67 17.77 -10.62
C ALA A 126 4.22 17.69 -10.72
N ARG A 127 4.94 17.72 -9.59
CA ARG A 127 6.40 17.61 -9.56
C ARG A 127 6.86 16.16 -9.47
N ALA A 128 6.29 15.37 -8.56
CA ALA A 128 6.70 13.99 -8.33
C ALA A 128 6.03 13.02 -9.30
N PHE A 129 4.79 13.28 -9.69
CA PHE A 129 4.00 12.34 -10.48
C PHE A 129 4.66 11.94 -11.82
N PRO A 130 5.19 12.87 -12.64
CA PRO A 130 5.89 12.49 -13.88
C PRO A 130 7.19 11.71 -13.64
N LEU A 131 7.83 11.85 -12.47
CA LEU A 131 9.01 11.06 -12.15
C LEU A 131 8.64 9.58 -11.93
N TYR A 132 7.53 9.30 -11.26
CA TYR A 132 7.08 7.91 -11.06
C TYR A 132 6.83 7.20 -12.39
N LEU A 133 6.16 7.87 -13.33
CA LEU A 133 5.97 7.33 -14.69
C LEU A 133 7.30 7.10 -15.40
N ARG A 134 8.27 8.02 -15.24
CA ARG A 134 9.61 7.87 -15.85
C ARG A 134 10.40 6.67 -15.35
N VAL A 135 10.23 6.30 -14.08
CA VAL A 135 10.94 5.16 -13.47
C VAL A 135 10.14 3.85 -13.56
N GLY A 136 9.07 3.81 -14.37
CA GLY A 136 8.36 2.59 -14.73
C GLY A 136 7.05 2.31 -14.00
N PHE A 137 6.59 3.19 -13.11
CA PHE A 137 5.28 2.98 -12.49
C PHE A 137 4.14 3.30 -13.46
N ARG A 138 3.06 2.52 -13.41
CA ARG A 138 1.85 2.69 -14.22
C ARG A 138 0.58 2.50 -13.41
N ALA A 139 -0.45 3.26 -13.75
CA ALA A 139 -1.80 3.02 -13.25
C ALA A 139 -2.52 2.00 -14.14
N ARG A 140 -3.51 1.34 -13.56
CA ARG A 140 -4.51 0.61 -14.34
C ARG A 140 -5.33 1.62 -15.16
N PRO A 141 -5.71 1.32 -16.41
CA PRO A 141 -6.66 2.15 -17.15
C PRO A 141 -7.94 2.40 -16.33
N GLY A 142 -8.33 3.67 -16.22
CA GLY A 142 -9.50 4.08 -15.43
C GLY A 142 -9.31 4.08 -13.91
N ALA A 143 -8.06 3.93 -13.41
CA ALA A 143 -7.77 4.06 -11.99
C ALA A 143 -8.28 5.39 -11.44
N ARG A 144 -8.89 5.35 -10.25
CA ARG A 144 -9.44 6.52 -9.56
C ARG A 144 -8.68 6.78 -8.28
N PRO A 145 -8.55 8.05 -7.87
CA PRO A 145 -8.07 8.38 -6.54
C PRO A 145 -8.88 7.66 -5.46
N ASP A 146 -8.19 7.15 -4.45
CA ASP A 146 -8.79 6.53 -3.28
C ASP A 146 -9.32 7.57 -2.28
N GLU A 147 -9.70 7.10 -1.10
CA GLU A 147 -10.17 7.93 0.01
C GLU A 147 -9.20 9.00 0.51
N ASP A 148 -7.92 8.93 0.16
CA ASP A 148 -6.95 9.97 0.52
C ASP A 148 -6.56 10.82 -0.70
N GLY A 149 -7.21 10.57 -1.85
CA GLY A 149 -6.94 11.26 -3.10
C GLY A 149 -5.72 10.71 -3.83
N TYR A 150 -5.18 9.55 -3.45
CA TYR A 150 -4.03 8.94 -4.09
C TYR A 150 -4.45 7.93 -5.16
N VAL A 151 -3.71 7.89 -6.26
CA VAL A 151 -3.83 6.85 -7.29
C VAL A 151 -2.71 5.83 -7.07
N GLU A 152 -3.06 4.56 -7.11
CA GLU A 152 -2.09 3.48 -7.06
C GLU A 152 -1.38 3.32 -8.41
N LEU A 153 -0.05 3.27 -8.37
CA LEU A 153 0.79 2.95 -9.51
C LEU A 153 1.65 1.73 -9.19
N VAL A 154 1.85 0.86 -10.18
CA VAL A 154 2.56 -0.42 -10.06
C VAL A 154 3.76 -0.45 -11.02
N SER A 155 4.87 -1.03 -10.57
CA SER A 155 6.04 -1.32 -11.40
C SER A 155 6.50 -2.77 -11.16
N HIS A 156 6.53 -3.56 -12.23
CA HIS A 156 7.03 -4.94 -12.24
C HIS A 156 8.47 -5.02 -12.77
N LEU A 157 9.14 -3.86 -12.92
CA LEU A 157 10.52 -3.82 -13.37
C LEU A 157 11.47 -4.68 -12.54
N PRO A 158 11.41 -4.74 -11.19
CA PRO A 158 12.30 -5.61 -10.42
C PRO A 158 12.23 -7.07 -10.86
N GLY A 159 11.02 -7.63 -10.95
CA GLY A 159 10.81 -9.02 -11.36
C GLY A 159 11.20 -9.27 -12.82
N LEU A 160 10.93 -8.32 -13.72
CA LEU A 160 11.38 -8.40 -15.11
C LEU A 160 12.91 -8.46 -15.23
N ILE A 161 13.63 -7.66 -14.43
CA ILE A 161 15.10 -7.66 -14.45
C ILE A 161 15.63 -8.98 -13.92
N ASP A 162 15.07 -9.49 -12.82
CA ASP A 162 15.42 -10.81 -12.29
C ASP A 162 15.28 -11.87 -13.38
N ASP A 163 14.17 -11.86 -14.13
CA ASP A 163 13.93 -12.83 -15.20
C ASP A 163 14.96 -12.70 -16.33
N LEU A 164 15.29 -11.47 -16.74
CA LEU A 164 16.31 -11.21 -17.77
C LEU A 164 17.71 -11.65 -17.33
N VAL A 165 18.11 -11.37 -16.09
CA VAL A 165 19.41 -11.78 -15.53
C VAL A 165 19.50 -13.30 -15.42
N LEU A 166 18.44 -13.96 -14.93
CA LEU A 166 18.36 -15.41 -14.83
C LEU A 166 18.42 -16.10 -16.20
N ALA A 167 17.77 -15.52 -17.22
CA ALA A 167 17.79 -16.07 -18.57
C ALA A 167 19.15 -15.90 -19.26
N ASP A 168 19.80 -14.74 -19.10
CA ASP A 168 21.06 -14.42 -19.80
C ASP A 168 22.25 -15.27 -19.31
N GLY A 169 22.19 -15.85 -18.10
CA GLY A 169 23.13 -16.86 -17.55
C GLY A 169 24.62 -16.45 -17.44
N ARG A 170 24.99 -15.34 -18.07
CA ARG A 170 26.31 -14.71 -18.18
C ARG A 170 26.36 -13.36 -17.49
N ALA A 171 25.20 -12.85 -17.07
CA ALA A 171 25.04 -11.60 -16.38
C ALA A 171 25.03 -11.84 -14.87
N ASP A 172 25.95 -11.18 -14.15
CA ASP A 172 25.85 -11.01 -12.71
C ASP A 172 24.87 -9.85 -12.43
N ALA A 173 23.94 -10.04 -11.49
CA ALA A 173 23.07 -8.98 -11.01
C ALA A 173 23.88 -7.75 -10.54
N ASP A 174 25.06 -7.97 -9.97
CA ASP A 174 25.97 -6.91 -9.53
C ASP A 174 26.62 -6.15 -10.70
N ASP A 175 26.72 -6.76 -11.87
CA ASP A 175 27.21 -6.12 -13.10
C ASP A 175 26.10 -5.38 -13.86
N VAL A 176 24.87 -5.89 -13.82
CA VAL A 176 23.72 -5.34 -14.54
C VAL A 176 23.13 -4.17 -13.76
N ALA A 177 22.81 -4.34 -12.47
CA ALA A 177 22.09 -3.33 -11.67
C ALA A 177 22.69 -1.91 -11.68
N PRO A 178 24.03 -1.71 -11.65
CA PRO A 178 24.64 -0.38 -11.76
C PRO A 178 24.61 0.21 -13.18
N LYS A 179 24.59 -0.66 -14.20
CA LYS A 179 24.58 -0.31 -15.64
C LYS A 179 23.18 -0.14 -16.20
N LEU A 180 22.15 -0.50 -15.42
CA LEU A 180 20.76 -0.20 -15.69
C LEU A 180 20.56 1.32 -15.66
N ASN A 181 20.96 1.95 -16.76
CA ASN A 181 20.79 3.35 -17.01
C ASN A 181 19.42 3.49 -17.66
N TRP A 182 18.38 3.21 -16.87
CA TRP A 182 17.00 3.40 -17.29
C TRP A 182 16.91 4.82 -17.82
N ARG A 183 16.90 4.96 -19.15
CA ARG A 183 16.51 6.21 -19.75
C ARG A 183 15.09 6.40 -19.28
N MET A 184 14.97 7.18 -18.20
CA MET A 184 13.74 7.74 -17.69
C MET A 184 12.87 7.94 -18.90
N MET A 185 11.81 7.12 -19.02
CA MET A 185 11.04 7.06 -20.25
C MET A 185 10.75 8.49 -20.68
N ARG A 186 10.86 8.81 -21.98
CA ARG A 186 10.65 10.19 -22.43
C ARG A 186 9.19 10.57 -22.19
N ALA A 187 8.97 11.06 -20.99
CA ALA A 187 7.66 11.24 -20.43
C ALA A 187 7.39 12.73 -20.40
N GLY A 188 6.42 13.16 -21.21
CA GLY A 188 5.92 14.52 -21.18
C GLY A 188 5.29 14.86 -19.83
N ARG A 189 5.00 16.14 -19.59
CA ARG A 189 4.34 16.58 -18.36
C ARG A 189 2.84 16.20 -18.28
N ASP A 190 2.24 15.79 -19.40
CA ASP A 190 0.79 15.58 -19.56
C ASP A 190 0.40 14.12 -19.87
N LEU A 191 1.20 13.15 -19.42
CA LEU A 191 0.93 11.74 -19.73
C LEU A 191 -0.23 11.20 -18.90
N ASP A 192 -1.04 10.37 -19.55
CA ASP A 192 -1.98 9.49 -18.87
C ASP A 192 -1.17 8.54 -17.95
N PRO A 193 -1.50 8.43 -16.65
CA PRO A 193 -0.85 7.48 -15.74
C PRO A 193 -0.90 6.02 -16.24
N ALA A 194 -1.88 5.68 -17.07
CA ALA A 194 -2.04 4.37 -17.70
C ALA A 194 -1.32 4.25 -19.05
N GLU A 195 -0.59 5.27 -19.50
CA GLU A 195 0.13 5.23 -20.78
C GLU A 195 1.16 4.10 -20.82
N GLY A 196 1.15 3.29 -21.88
CA GLY A 196 1.98 2.07 -21.95
C GLY A 196 1.37 0.88 -21.23
N VAL A 197 0.12 0.99 -20.73
CA VAL A 197 -0.72 -0.15 -20.38
C VAL A 197 -1.70 -0.40 -21.50
N VAL A 198 -1.64 -1.59 -22.10
CA VAL A 198 -2.47 -1.96 -23.26
C VAL A 198 -3.16 -3.30 -23.01
N GLU A 199 -4.30 -3.51 -23.67
CA GLU A 199 -4.97 -4.81 -23.67
C GLU A 199 -4.38 -5.69 -24.79
N ARG A 200 -3.95 -6.90 -24.45
CA ARG A 200 -3.48 -7.92 -25.39
C ARG A 200 -4.07 -9.26 -25.00
N ASP A 201 -4.71 -9.95 -25.94
CA ASP A 201 -5.34 -11.27 -25.71
C ASP A 201 -6.24 -11.32 -24.45
N GLY A 202 -7.02 -10.26 -24.20
CA GLY A 202 -7.94 -10.15 -23.07
C GLY A 202 -7.27 -9.89 -21.70
N ARG A 203 -5.95 -9.62 -21.66
CA ARG A 203 -5.23 -9.25 -20.44
C ARG A 203 -4.62 -7.86 -20.57
N LEU A 204 -4.50 -7.15 -19.45
CA LEU A 204 -3.77 -5.89 -19.41
C LEU A 204 -2.27 -6.18 -19.27
N VAL A 205 -1.46 -5.54 -20.12
CA VAL A 205 0.01 -5.65 -20.06
C VAL A 205 0.64 -4.26 -19.95
N ILE A 206 1.73 -4.17 -19.19
CA ILE A 206 2.62 -3.00 -19.15
C ILE A 206 3.76 -3.21 -20.14
N GLU A 207 3.94 -2.26 -21.04
CA GLU A 207 5.06 -2.23 -21.98
C GLU A 207 6.23 -1.42 -21.40
N TYR A 208 7.35 -2.11 -21.16
CA TYR A 208 8.59 -1.52 -20.70
C TYR A 208 9.61 -1.41 -21.85
N PRO A 209 9.91 -0.20 -22.32
CA PRO A 209 11.12 0.03 -23.11
C PRO A 209 12.34 0.02 -22.19
N ILE A 210 13.28 -0.88 -22.47
CA ILE A 210 14.52 -1.05 -21.72
C ILE A 210 15.69 -0.66 -22.62
N ASP A 211 16.51 0.26 -22.13
CA ASP A 211 17.75 0.72 -22.75
C ASP A 211 18.80 0.85 -21.64
N THR A 212 19.85 0.03 -21.70
CA THR A 212 20.99 0.05 -20.78
C THR A 212 22.24 0.68 -21.42
N GLY A 213 22.12 1.20 -22.63
CA GLY A 213 23.21 1.67 -23.49
C GLY A 213 23.91 0.56 -24.28
N ASP A 214 24.01 -0.65 -23.71
CA ASP A 214 24.57 -1.83 -24.39
C ASP A 214 23.49 -2.86 -24.80
N LEU A 215 22.26 -2.73 -24.33
CA LEU A 215 21.11 -3.56 -24.68
C LEU A 215 19.87 -2.69 -24.87
N GLU A 216 19.11 -2.95 -25.94
CA GLU A 216 17.81 -2.33 -26.18
C GLU A 216 16.74 -3.41 -26.40
N LEU A 217 15.66 -3.38 -25.63
CA LEU A 217 14.53 -4.30 -25.78
C LEU A 217 13.20 -3.66 -25.35
N VAL A 218 12.10 -4.25 -25.80
CA VAL A 218 10.75 -3.96 -25.31
C VAL A 218 10.20 -5.22 -24.67
N ALA A 219 9.73 -5.10 -23.43
CA ALA A 219 9.12 -6.20 -22.69
C ALA A 219 7.66 -5.88 -22.36
N ALA A 220 6.75 -6.81 -22.63
CA ALA A 220 5.36 -6.78 -22.20
C ALA A 220 5.19 -7.68 -20.98
N VAL A 221 4.74 -7.10 -19.88
CA VAL A 221 4.55 -7.79 -18.60
C VAL A 221 3.08 -7.71 -18.21
N ASP A 222 2.50 -8.82 -17.78
CA ASP A 222 1.13 -8.86 -17.30
C ASP A 222 0.93 -7.91 -16.11
N TYR A 223 -0.07 -7.02 -16.19
CA TYR A 223 -0.29 -5.95 -15.21
C TYR A 223 -0.71 -6.49 -13.83
N ALA A 224 -1.42 -7.61 -13.78
CA ALA A 224 -1.93 -8.15 -12.52
C ALA A 224 -0.87 -8.97 -11.79
N THR A 225 -0.07 -9.72 -12.55
CA THR A 225 0.81 -10.77 -12.02
C THR A 225 2.29 -10.43 -12.05
N GLY A 226 2.70 -9.46 -12.87
CA GLY A 226 4.11 -9.18 -13.13
C GLY A 226 4.82 -10.24 -13.97
N GLY A 227 4.10 -11.22 -14.55
CA GLY A 227 4.68 -12.25 -15.41
C GLY A 227 5.08 -11.71 -16.78
N LEU A 228 6.31 -12.03 -17.24
CA LEU A 228 6.76 -11.66 -18.58
C LEU A 228 5.93 -12.39 -19.65
N VAL A 229 5.18 -11.63 -20.46
CA VAL A 229 4.39 -12.15 -21.57
C VAL A 229 5.24 -12.27 -22.84
N GLU A 230 6.00 -11.22 -23.15
CA GLU A 230 6.81 -11.14 -24.36
C GLU A 230 8.02 -10.24 -24.11
N ALA A 231 9.18 -10.60 -24.65
CA ALA A 231 10.34 -9.70 -24.74
C ALA A 231 10.89 -9.72 -26.16
N VAL A 232 11.11 -8.55 -26.74
CA VAL A 232 11.67 -8.40 -28.08
C VAL A 232 12.88 -7.50 -28.00
N ARG A 233 14.06 -8.04 -28.34
CA ARG A 233 15.28 -7.23 -28.48
C ARG A 233 15.15 -6.34 -29.71
N THR A 234 15.37 -5.05 -29.53
CA THR A 234 15.36 -4.04 -30.60
C THR A 234 16.76 -3.63 -31.03
N GLY A 235 17.79 -3.88 -30.20
CA GLY A 235 19.19 -3.54 -30.51
C GLY A 235 20.19 -3.98 -29.44
N GLY A 236 21.47 -3.70 -29.68
CA GLY A 236 22.56 -3.95 -28.72
C GLY A 236 23.03 -5.39 -28.62
N ARG A 237 23.59 -5.75 -27.45
CA ARG A 237 24.15 -7.04 -27.05
C ARG A 237 23.16 -8.18 -27.27
N GLU A 238 23.66 -9.36 -27.64
CA GLU A 238 22.86 -10.59 -27.62
C GLU A 238 22.72 -11.10 -26.20
N ILE A 239 21.48 -11.39 -25.82
CA ILE A 239 21.11 -12.01 -24.55
C ILE A 239 20.14 -13.15 -24.81
N ASP A 240 20.17 -14.14 -23.94
CA ASP A 240 19.12 -15.15 -23.88
C ASP A 240 17.88 -14.51 -23.23
N LEU A 241 16.73 -14.57 -23.92
CA LEU A 241 15.48 -14.04 -23.41
C LEU A 241 14.71 -15.14 -22.67
N PRO A 242 14.00 -14.81 -21.58
CA PRO A 242 13.18 -15.79 -20.89
C PRO A 242 12.10 -16.32 -21.84
N ALA A 243 11.76 -17.60 -21.75
CA ALA A 243 10.78 -18.25 -22.61
C ALA A 243 9.31 -17.80 -22.37
N GLY A 244 9.11 -16.64 -21.74
CA GLY A 244 7.86 -16.21 -21.11
C GLY A 244 7.83 -16.68 -19.66
N GLY A 245 7.58 -15.76 -18.73
CA GLY A 245 7.27 -16.11 -17.35
C GLY A 245 5.84 -16.61 -17.27
N THR A 246 5.58 -17.69 -16.53
CA THR A 246 4.20 -18.02 -16.17
C THR A 246 3.68 -16.90 -15.28
N ALA A 247 2.79 -16.07 -15.80
CA ALA A 247 1.92 -15.22 -15.00
C ALA A 247 1.26 -16.09 -13.93
N VAL A 248 1.72 -15.98 -12.69
CA VAL A 248 1.04 -16.59 -11.56
C VAL A 248 0.12 -15.52 -11.03
N GLU A 249 -1.13 -15.53 -11.48
CA GLU A 249 -2.14 -14.73 -10.81
C GLU A 249 -2.27 -15.29 -9.40
N PRO A 250 -1.95 -14.51 -8.34
CA PRO A 250 -2.28 -14.95 -7.01
C PRO A 250 -3.79 -15.20 -7.01
N PRO A 251 -4.25 -16.41 -6.62
CA PRO A 251 -5.67 -16.71 -6.68
C PRO A 251 -6.42 -15.65 -5.88
N ALA A 252 -7.51 -15.13 -6.45
CA ALA A 252 -8.40 -14.25 -5.73
C ALA A 252 -8.85 -14.98 -4.44
N PRO A 253 -8.90 -14.29 -3.29
CA PRO A 253 -9.37 -14.89 -2.05
C PRO A 253 -10.74 -15.56 -2.25
N ALA A 254 -10.86 -16.82 -1.81
CA ALA A 254 -12.12 -17.54 -1.93
C ALA A 254 -13.12 -17.05 -0.88
N ALA A 255 -14.38 -16.86 -1.28
CA ALA A 255 -15.43 -16.50 -0.34
C ALA A 255 -15.77 -17.70 0.57
N LEU A 256 -15.55 -17.55 1.88
CA LEU A 256 -15.96 -18.50 2.91
C LEU A 256 -17.41 -18.28 3.35
N LEU A 257 -17.88 -17.04 3.29
CA LEU A 257 -19.26 -16.66 3.62
C LEU A 257 -19.76 -15.59 2.65
N ARG A 258 -21.00 -15.75 2.22
CA ARG A 258 -21.81 -14.71 1.57
C ARG A 258 -23.14 -14.61 2.30
N ALA A 259 -23.44 -13.45 2.86
CA ALA A 259 -24.67 -13.19 3.59
C ALA A 259 -25.40 -11.99 2.96
N PRO A 260 -26.53 -12.20 2.28
CA PRO A 260 -27.31 -11.09 1.73
C PRO A 260 -27.96 -10.28 2.85
N LEU A 261 -27.97 -8.96 2.68
CA LEU A 261 -28.64 -8.01 3.55
C LEU A 261 -30.01 -7.60 2.97
N ALA A 262 -30.92 -7.17 3.83
CA ALA A 262 -32.31 -6.85 3.49
C ALA A 262 -32.48 -5.64 2.55
N ASP A 263 -31.43 -4.84 2.37
CA ASP A 263 -31.37 -3.67 1.49
C ASP A 263 -30.68 -3.94 0.15
N GLY A 264 -30.32 -5.21 -0.13
CA GLY A 264 -29.71 -5.64 -1.38
C GLY A 264 -28.19 -5.52 -1.41
N HIS A 265 -27.55 -5.18 -0.29
CA HIS A 265 -26.11 -5.37 -0.13
C HIS A 265 -25.77 -6.84 0.20
N GLU A 266 -24.51 -7.21 0.03
CA GLU A 266 -23.99 -8.51 0.40
C GLU A 266 -22.77 -8.34 1.31
N LEU A 267 -22.73 -9.09 2.39
CA LEU A 267 -21.59 -9.23 3.27
C LEU A 267 -20.78 -10.45 2.82
N VAL A 268 -19.49 -10.25 2.54
CA VAL A 268 -18.59 -11.30 2.07
C VAL A 268 -17.45 -11.46 3.08
N VAL A 269 -17.18 -12.70 3.49
CA VAL A 269 -15.95 -13.06 4.25
C VAL A 269 -15.10 -13.94 3.36
N ALA A 270 -13.85 -13.54 3.13
CA ALA A 270 -12.89 -14.28 2.35
C ALA A 270 -11.96 -15.15 3.21
N ASP A 271 -11.32 -16.13 2.59
CA ASP A 271 -10.34 -17.05 3.19
C ASP A 271 -9.04 -16.39 3.62
N ASP A 272 -8.80 -15.15 3.18
CA ASP A 272 -7.70 -14.30 3.64
C ASP A 272 -8.07 -13.42 4.85
N GLY A 273 -9.26 -13.64 5.44
CA GLY A 273 -9.76 -12.94 6.63
C GLY A 273 -10.36 -11.57 6.34
N THR A 274 -10.45 -11.18 5.07
CA THR A 274 -11.09 -9.93 4.65
C THR A 274 -12.61 -10.04 4.77
N VAL A 275 -13.23 -9.02 5.36
CA VAL A 275 -14.68 -8.82 5.40
C VAL A 275 -15.02 -7.62 4.51
N GLU A 276 -15.94 -7.81 3.56
CA GLU A 276 -16.38 -6.78 2.64
C GLU A 276 -17.90 -6.59 2.68
N LEU A 277 -18.33 -5.33 2.58
CA LEU A 277 -19.71 -5.00 2.24
C LEU A 277 -19.74 -4.58 0.77
N VAL A 278 -20.52 -5.30 -0.02
CA VAL A 278 -20.54 -5.19 -1.48
C VAL A 278 -21.94 -4.81 -1.94
N ARG A 279 -22.01 -3.98 -2.99
CA ARG A 279 -23.25 -3.66 -3.71
C ARG A 279 -23.18 -4.15 -5.15
N GLY A 280 -24.19 -4.90 -5.57
CA GLY A 280 -24.26 -5.46 -6.94
C GLY A 280 -23.59 -6.83 -7.07
N GLU A 281 -23.55 -7.36 -8.29
CA GLU A 281 -23.06 -8.71 -8.59
C GLU A 281 -22.00 -8.72 -9.69
N GLY A 282 -21.11 -9.73 -9.66
CA GLY A 282 -20.09 -9.97 -10.70
C GLY A 282 -19.10 -8.80 -10.87
N ASP A 283 -18.68 -8.55 -12.10
CA ASP A 283 -17.70 -7.50 -12.45
C ASP A 283 -18.22 -6.07 -12.21
N GLY A 284 -19.53 -5.91 -11.96
CA GLY A 284 -20.16 -4.64 -11.61
C GLY A 284 -20.28 -4.40 -10.11
N ALA A 285 -19.83 -5.34 -9.28
CA ALA A 285 -19.89 -5.24 -7.83
C ALA A 285 -18.98 -4.13 -7.30
N VAL A 286 -19.51 -3.30 -6.40
CA VAL A 286 -18.78 -2.20 -5.78
C VAL A 286 -18.56 -2.52 -4.32
N VAL A 287 -17.30 -2.61 -3.90
CA VAL A 287 -16.93 -2.75 -2.49
C VAL A 287 -17.14 -1.40 -1.81
N LEU A 288 -18.16 -1.32 -0.97
CA LEU A 288 -18.49 -0.12 -0.19
C LEU A 288 -17.66 -0.01 1.08
N LEU A 289 -17.35 -1.18 1.66
CA LEU A 289 -16.55 -1.30 2.87
C LEU A 289 -15.66 -2.54 2.79
N ARG A 290 -14.45 -2.44 3.31
CA ARG A 290 -13.50 -3.55 3.45
C ARG A 290 -12.78 -3.44 4.78
N GLU A 291 -12.81 -4.48 5.59
CA GLU A 291 -11.97 -4.61 6.78
C GLU A 291 -11.15 -5.90 6.65
N ARG A 292 -9.82 -5.78 6.68
CA ARG A 292 -8.93 -6.94 6.75
C ARG A 292 -8.81 -7.45 8.19
N TRP A 293 -8.05 -8.53 8.40
CA TRP A 293 -7.80 -9.04 9.74
C TRP A 293 -7.19 -7.95 10.65
N PRO A 294 -7.64 -7.79 11.90
CA PRO A 294 -7.09 -6.80 12.84
C PRO A 294 -5.60 -7.03 13.11
N VAL A 295 -4.90 -5.94 13.44
CA VAL A 295 -3.46 -5.93 13.74
C VAL A 295 -3.25 -5.97 15.25
N LEU A 296 -2.46 -6.92 15.76
CA LEU A 296 -2.06 -6.92 17.16
C LEU A 296 -0.86 -5.99 17.37
N LEU A 297 -1.07 -4.84 18.02
CA LEU A 297 0.01 -3.87 18.25
C LEU A 297 1.15 -4.48 19.07
N GLY A 298 2.38 -4.27 18.62
CA GLY A 298 3.59 -4.79 19.27
C GLY A 298 3.98 -6.21 18.83
N ALA A 299 3.08 -6.97 18.22
CA ALA A 299 3.36 -8.28 17.61
C ALA A 299 3.52 -8.17 16.09
N ASP A 300 2.62 -7.42 15.44
CA ASP A 300 2.67 -7.13 14.00
C ASP A 300 3.16 -5.69 13.77
N ALA A 301 3.89 -5.48 12.67
CA ALA A 301 4.23 -4.13 12.22
C ALA A 301 2.92 -3.37 11.89
N PRO A 302 2.64 -2.23 12.53
CA PRO A 302 1.43 -1.43 12.31
C PRO A 302 1.22 -0.88 10.89
N ALA A 303 2.04 -1.26 9.91
CA ALA A 303 2.18 -0.65 8.59
C ALA A 303 0.90 -0.65 7.77
N VAL A 304 -0.03 -1.44 8.26
CA VAL A 304 -1.28 -1.88 7.70
C VAL A 304 -2.44 -1.39 8.57
N ARG A 305 -2.28 -0.25 9.28
CA ARG A 305 -3.28 0.31 10.22
C ARG A 305 -4.72 0.25 9.68
N ARG A 306 -4.92 0.40 8.35
CA ARG A 306 -6.23 0.33 7.69
C ARG A 306 -6.52 -0.90 6.84
N GLN A 307 -5.55 -1.77 6.61
CA GLN A 307 -5.75 -3.04 5.91
C GLN A 307 -4.70 -4.03 6.37
N GLY A 308 -4.95 -4.67 7.52
CA GLY A 308 -4.10 -5.71 8.12
C GLY A 308 -3.63 -6.77 7.13
N ALA A 309 -2.66 -7.58 7.56
CA ALA A 309 -2.16 -8.66 6.72
C ALA A 309 -3.26 -9.66 6.37
N ARG A 310 -3.12 -10.33 5.22
CA ARG A 310 -3.91 -11.50 4.88
C ARG A 310 -3.64 -12.61 5.88
N ARG A 311 -4.68 -13.26 6.38
CA ARG A 311 -4.61 -14.36 7.34
C ARG A 311 -5.48 -15.50 6.84
N ALA A 312 -4.95 -16.72 6.80
CA ALA A 312 -5.73 -17.89 6.44
C ALA A 312 -6.85 -18.09 7.49
N ALA A 313 -8.05 -17.68 7.12
CA ALA A 313 -9.18 -17.59 8.02
C ALA A 313 -10.11 -18.80 7.85
N THR A 314 -10.88 -19.09 8.89
CA THR A 314 -11.99 -20.02 8.89
C THR A 314 -13.24 -19.34 9.43
N VAL A 315 -14.40 -19.78 8.96
CA VAL A 315 -15.71 -19.27 9.39
C VAL A 315 -16.54 -20.43 9.93
N GLU A 316 -17.06 -20.27 11.15
CA GLU A 316 -17.93 -21.25 11.81
C GLU A 316 -19.23 -20.55 12.23
N ALA A 317 -20.39 -21.15 11.96
CA ALA A 317 -21.65 -20.63 12.49
C ALA A 317 -21.65 -20.73 14.03
N ALA A 318 -21.95 -19.63 14.72
CA ALA A 318 -21.97 -19.59 16.18
C ALA A 318 -23.22 -20.28 16.75
N ALA A 319 -24.32 -20.24 15.99
CA ALA A 319 -25.57 -20.94 16.27
C ALA A 319 -26.25 -21.32 14.95
N GLU A 320 -26.95 -22.46 14.93
CA GLU A 320 -27.65 -22.93 13.75
C GLU A 320 -28.81 -21.99 13.38
N GLY A 321 -28.83 -21.52 12.12
CA GLY A 321 -29.89 -20.67 11.59
C GLY A 321 -29.86 -19.19 11.99
N ALA A 322 -28.96 -18.77 12.88
CA ALA A 322 -28.75 -17.35 13.20
C ALA A 322 -27.69 -16.74 12.27
N PRO A 323 -27.82 -15.47 11.86
CA PRO A 323 -26.80 -14.81 11.05
C PRO A 323 -25.65 -14.32 11.95
N HIS A 324 -25.00 -15.28 12.60
CA HIS A 324 -23.96 -15.08 13.59
C HIS A 324 -22.84 -16.12 13.36
N TRP A 325 -21.63 -15.63 13.11
CA TRP A 325 -20.46 -16.44 12.80
C TRP A 325 -19.27 -16.07 13.67
N ARG A 326 -18.42 -17.06 13.95
CA ARG A 326 -17.09 -16.89 14.53
C ARG A 326 -16.05 -17.05 13.43
N LEU A 327 -15.08 -16.15 13.44
CA LEU A 327 -13.97 -16.13 12.52
C LEU A 327 -12.69 -16.37 13.31
N ARG A 328 -11.83 -17.26 12.81
CA ARG A 328 -10.50 -17.54 13.37
C ARG A 328 -9.46 -17.52 12.26
N ALA A 329 -8.22 -17.21 12.61
CA ALA A 329 -7.08 -17.31 11.71
C ALA A 329 -6.03 -18.27 12.26
N GLU A 330 -5.39 -19.03 11.38
CA GLU A 330 -4.35 -19.98 11.78
C GLU A 330 -3.16 -19.24 12.42
N GLY A 331 -2.82 -19.62 13.66
CA GLY A 331 -1.68 -19.06 14.40
C GLY A 331 -1.87 -17.64 14.92
N ASP A 332 -3.05 -17.03 14.75
CA ASP A 332 -3.35 -15.67 15.21
C ASP A 332 -4.14 -15.71 16.53
N PRO A 333 -3.76 -14.90 17.54
CA PRO A 333 -4.43 -14.91 18.84
C PRO A 333 -5.71 -14.06 18.89
N ILE A 334 -6.04 -13.31 17.83
CA ILE A 334 -7.28 -12.53 17.76
C ILE A 334 -8.41 -13.44 17.28
N GLU A 335 -9.52 -13.50 18.03
CA GLU A 335 -10.77 -14.09 17.55
C GLU A 335 -11.72 -13.00 17.07
N ARG A 336 -12.56 -13.29 16.06
CA ARG A 336 -13.59 -12.36 15.59
C ARG A 336 -14.98 -12.97 15.63
N GLU A 337 -15.98 -12.13 15.83
CA GLU A 337 -17.39 -12.49 15.78
C GLU A 337 -18.14 -11.55 14.86
N LEU A 338 -18.93 -12.11 13.95
CA LEU A 338 -19.73 -11.37 12.98
C LEU A 338 -21.20 -11.65 13.23
N VAL A 339 -22.00 -10.61 13.44
CA VAL A 339 -23.43 -10.73 13.73
C VAL A 339 -24.20 -9.77 12.81
N VAL A 340 -25.11 -10.29 11.98
CA VAL A 340 -26.07 -9.42 11.29
C VAL A 340 -27.25 -9.19 12.23
N ALA A 341 -27.65 -7.94 12.38
CA ALA A 341 -28.76 -7.56 13.23
C ALA A 341 -30.10 -8.10 12.69
N ASP A 342 -31.10 -8.17 13.56
CA ASP A 342 -32.44 -8.68 13.22
C ASP A 342 -33.13 -7.87 12.11
N ASP A 343 -32.74 -6.60 11.92
CA ASP A 343 -33.25 -5.76 10.83
C ASP A 343 -32.70 -6.13 9.44
N GLY A 344 -31.66 -6.97 9.40
CA GLY A 344 -30.98 -7.42 8.21
C GLY A 344 -30.25 -6.31 7.45
N ARG A 345 -30.11 -5.10 8.02
CA ARG A 345 -29.51 -3.91 7.38
C ARG A 345 -28.26 -3.44 8.10
N SER A 346 -27.98 -3.98 9.27
CA SER A 346 -26.76 -3.70 10.00
C SER A 346 -26.04 -4.95 10.41
N PHE A 347 -24.72 -4.84 10.54
CA PHE A 347 -23.90 -5.91 11.09
C PHE A 347 -22.88 -5.38 12.10
N GLU A 348 -22.58 -6.24 13.05
CA GLU A 348 -21.57 -6.04 14.08
C GLU A 348 -20.39 -6.97 13.81
N LEU A 349 -19.18 -6.43 13.88
CA LEU A 349 -17.96 -7.20 13.76
C LEU A 349 -17.08 -6.89 14.96
N VAL A 350 -16.88 -7.91 15.79
CA VAL A 350 -16.24 -7.82 17.09
C VAL A 350 -14.87 -8.48 17.00
N ALA A 351 -13.78 -7.77 17.29
CA ALA A 351 -12.47 -8.41 17.49
C ALA A 351 -12.14 -8.56 18.98
N ARG A 352 -11.61 -9.75 19.32
CA ARG A 352 -11.24 -10.15 20.67
C ARG A 352 -9.74 -10.51 20.72
N PRO A 353 -8.85 -9.53 20.97
CA PRO A 353 -7.45 -9.81 21.27
C PRO A 353 -7.26 -10.51 22.63
N PRO A 354 -6.04 -11.02 22.91
CA PRO A 354 -5.64 -11.43 24.27
C PRO A 354 -5.87 -10.35 25.32
N ALA A 355 -5.96 -10.74 26.59
CA ALA A 355 -6.30 -9.83 27.70
C ALA A 355 -5.33 -8.64 27.87
N ASP A 356 -4.07 -8.82 27.48
CA ASP A 356 -3.00 -7.80 27.50
C ASP A 356 -2.68 -7.24 26.09
N GLY A 357 -3.39 -7.70 25.06
CA GLY A 357 -3.20 -7.31 23.68
C GLY A 357 -4.07 -6.10 23.28
N VAL A 358 -3.54 -5.29 22.35
CA VAL A 358 -4.27 -4.18 21.72
C VAL A 358 -4.49 -4.52 20.25
N ALA A 359 -5.74 -4.77 19.86
CA ALA A 359 -6.11 -4.92 18.45
C ALA A 359 -6.38 -3.54 17.83
N LEU A 360 -5.78 -3.30 16.67
CA LEU A 360 -6.08 -2.16 15.81
C LEU A 360 -6.82 -2.66 14.57
N ALA A 361 -7.96 -2.06 14.30
CA ALA A 361 -8.70 -2.28 13.07
C ALA A 361 -9.23 -0.94 12.57
N ALA A 362 -9.10 -0.73 11.27
CA ALA A 362 -9.60 0.47 10.63
C ALA A 362 -10.14 0.08 9.24
N PRO A 363 -11.46 0.02 9.06
CA PRO A 363 -12.04 -0.36 7.78
C PRO A 363 -11.73 0.68 6.70
N TRP A 364 -11.56 0.19 5.48
CA TRP A 364 -11.56 0.96 4.23
C TRP A 364 -12.99 1.14 3.73
N MET A 365 -13.32 2.31 3.17
CA MET A 365 -14.68 2.71 2.82
C MET A 365 -14.76 3.60 1.57
N THR A 366 -15.63 3.26 0.63
CA THR A 366 -15.88 4.10 -0.57
C THR A 366 -17.21 4.84 -0.53
N MET A 367 -17.96 4.73 0.57
CA MET A 367 -19.24 5.40 0.74
C MET A 367 -19.08 6.93 0.63
N ARG A 368 -19.84 7.54 -0.30
CA ARG A 368 -19.78 9.00 -0.57
C ARG A 368 -20.51 9.84 0.47
N ILE A 369 -21.49 9.26 1.12
CA ILE A 369 -22.22 9.81 2.25
C ILE A 369 -22.08 8.74 3.30
N ALA A 370 -21.28 8.99 4.32
CA ALA A 370 -21.21 8.13 5.49
C ALA A 370 -21.00 8.99 6.73
N GLU A 371 -21.50 8.56 7.88
CA GLU A 371 -21.06 9.09 9.17
C GLU A 371 -20.05 8.13 9.77
N HIS A 372 -19.05 8.66 10.48
CA HIS A 372 -18.15 7.86 11.31
C HIS A 372 -18.18 8.43 12.72
N ALA A 373 -18.43 7.58 13.69
CA ALA A 373 -18.35 7.93 15.09
C ALA A 373 -17.53 6.90 15.85
N VAL A 374 -16.79 7.37 16.85
CA VAL A 374 -16.10 6.54 17.83
C VAL A 374 -16.65 6.82 19.21
N ARG A 375 -16.61 5.81 20.07
CA ARG A 375 -16.99 5.92 21.48
C ARG A 375 -15.94 5.20 22.33
N ALA A 376 -15.66 5.77 23.49
CA ALA A 376 -14.92 5.11 24.56
C ALA A 376 -15.92 4.50 25.56
N GLU A 377 -15.49 3.52 26.34
CA GLU A 377 -16.37 2.76 27.25
C GLU A 377 -17.22 3.69 28.14
N GLY A 378 -18.55 3.58 28.03
CA GLY A 378 -19.52 4.40 28.76
C GLY A 378 -19.56 5.89 28.37
N GLY A 379 -18.77 6.32 27.39
CA GLY A 379 -18.66 7.70 26.91
C GLY A 379 -19.72 8.11 25.89
N ALA A 380 -19.70 9.38 25.50
CA ALA A 380 -20.51 9.91 24.40
C ALA A 380 -19.86 9.60 23.04
N TRP A 381 -20.70 9.38 22.02
CA TRP A 381 -20.25 9.27 20.64
C TRP A 381 -19.60 10.58 20.18
N ARG A 382 -18.43 10.46 19.55
CA ARG A 382 -17.72 11.55 18.90
C ARG A 382 -17.58 11.19 17.42
N GLY A 383 -18.22 11.96 16.55
CA GLY A 383 -18.27 11.60 15.15
C GLY A 383 -18.68 12.75 14.24
N GLY A 384 -18.60 12.48 12.94
CA GLY A 384 -18.97 13.42 11.89
C GLY A 384 -19.02 12.72 10.53
N PRO A 385 -19.32 13.46 9.46
CA PRO A 385 -19.38 12.89 8.12
C PRO A 385 -17.99 12.37 7.69
N VAL A 386 -17.96 11.16 7.13
CA VAL A 386 -16.86 10.64 6.33
C VAL A 386 -16.82 11.45 5.04
N LEU A 387 -15.74 12.20 4.87
CA LEU A 387 -15.46 12.94 3.64
C LEU A 387 -14.37 12.20 2.87
N PRO A 388 -14.70 11.38 1.85
CA PRO A 388 -13.68 10.80 0.98
C PRO A 388 -12.71 11.89 0.49
N GLY A 389 -11.41 11.62 0.53
CA GLY A 389 -10.32 12.52 0.19
C GLY A 389 -9.83 13.40 1.35
N ARG A 390 -10.39 13.29 2.56
CA ARG A 390 -10.01 14.12 3.72
C ARG A 390 -9.61 13.27 4.92
N TRP A 391 -8.45 12.63 4.85
CA TRP A 391 -7.63 12.48 6.05
C TRP A 391 -7.10 13.87 6.46
N PRO A 392 -6.80 14.14 7.75
CA PRO A 392 -6.07 15.36 8.09
C PRO A 392 -4.81 15.44 7.23
N ALA A 393 -4.78 16.44 6.33
CA ALA A 393 -3.75 16.56 5.31
C ALA A 393 -2.35 16.71 5.93
N ASP A 394 -2.29 17.11 7.20
CA ASP A 394 -1.08 17.23 8.01
C ASP A 394 -0.46 15.92 8.44
N TRP A 395 -1.21 14.81 8.43
CA TRP A 395 -0.69 13.50 8.87
C TRP A 395 -0.65 12.44 7.77
N GLY A 396 -0.83 12.81 6.51
CA GLY A 396 -0.55 11.88 5.40
C GLY A 396 0.90 11.40 5.46
N ASP A 397 1.13 10.09 5.29
CA ASP A 397 2.43 9.42 5.45
C ASP A 397 3.00 9.36 6.88
N PHE A 398 2.39 10.06 7.85
CA PHE A 398 2.78 10.17 9.26
C PHE A 398 1.67 9.76 10.22
N GLU A 399 0.66 9.02 9.74
CA GLU A 399 -0.50 8.58 10.52
C GLU A 399 -0.05 7.87 11.80
N ALA A 400 1.04 7.12 11.68
CA ALA A 400 1.87 6.53 12.73
C ALA A 400 2.12 7.46 13.94
N ALA A 401 2.61 8.66 13.67
CA ALA A 401 3.02 9.64 14.67
C ALA A 401 1.83 10.39 15.31
N ARG A 402 0.61 10.20 14.82
CA ARG A 402 -0.59 10.70 15.49
C ARG A 402 -0.96 9.78 16.64
N GLU A 403 -1.24 10.37 17.80
CA GLU A 403 -1.80 9.62 18.92
C GLU A 403 -3.22 9.13 18.54
N PRO A 404 -3.44 7.82 18.50
CA PRO A 404 -4.77 7.26 18.23
C PRO A 404 -5.79 7.62 19.32
N LEU A 405 -7.08 7.52 18.99
CA LEU A 405 -8.16 7.78 19.95
C LEU A 405 -8.47 6.52 20.75
N ASP A 406 -8.59 6.66 22.07
CA ASP A 406 -9.13 5.58 22.91
C ASP A 406 -10.62 5.39 22.57
N ALA A 407 -10.95 4.25 21.97
CA ALA A 407 -12.30 3.92 21.54
C ALA A 407 -12.53 2.40 21.56
N ASP A 408 -13.64 1.97 22.16
CA ASP A 408 -14.08 0.56 22.23
C ASP A 408 -15.14 0.22 21.16
N GLU A 409 -15.68 1.25 20.51
CA GLU A 409 -16.69 1.09 19.47
C GLU A 409 -16.56 2.14 18.37
N ALA A 410 -16.86 1.73 17.14
CA ALA A 410 -16.98 2.59 15.99
C ALA A 410 -18.23 2.26 15.16
N TRP A 411 -18.83 3.27 14.54
CA TRP A 411 -20.05 3.13 13.75
C TRP A 411 -19.95 3.86 12.43
N TRP A 412 -20.45 3.22 11.38
CA TRP A 412 -20.56 3.74 10.03
C TRP A 412 -21.96 3.55 9.48
N CYS A 413 -22.47 4.52 8.73
CA CYS A 413 -23.79 4.44 8.11
C CYS A 413 -23.85 5.30 6.86
N ASP A 414 -24.38 4.79 5.76
CA ASP A 414 -24.62 5.56 4.52
C ASP A 414 -26.02 6.19 4.44
N GLY A 415 -26.79 6.07 5.53
CA GLY A 415 -28.19 6.47 5.63
C GLY A 415 -29.19 5.33 5.39
N ALA A 416 -28.75 4.20 4.84
CA ALA A 416 -29.56 3.01 4.60
C ALA A 416 -29.00 1.75 5.29
N THR A 417 -27.69 1.54 5.21
CA THR A 417 -26.95 0.39 5.74
C THR A 417 -25.94 0.88 6.77
N GLY A 418 -25.85 0.18 7.90
CA GLY A 418 -24.94 0.54 8.99
C GLY A 418 -24.00 -0.59 9.39
N MET A 419 -22.74 -0.28 9.67
CA MET A 419 -21.79 -1.21 10.30
C MET A 419 -21.41 -0.69 11.67
N ARG A 420 -21.44 -1.56 12.67
CA ARG A 420 -20.87 -1.29 13.99
C ARG A 420 -19.63 -2.18 14.17
N LEU A 421 -18.49 -1.60 14.46
CA LEU A 421 -17.31 -2.36 14.92
C LEU A 421 -17.18 -2.20 16.41
N ARG A 422 -16.94 -3.31 17.09
CA ARG A 422 -16.71 -3.34 18.54
C ARG A 422 -15.45 -4.10 18.85
N TRP A 423 -14.84 -3.75 19.96
CA TRP A 423 -13.60 -4.38 20.40
C TRP A 423 -13.75 -4.76 21.87
N THR A 424 -13.20 -5.91 22.27
CA THR A 424 -13.07 -6.24 23.70
C THR A 424 -11.62 -6.06 24.13
N GLY A 425 -11.35 -5.24 25.15
CA GLY A 425 -9.99 -4.92 25.63
C GLY A 425 -9.61 -3.45 25.37
N ILE A 426 -8.31 -3.15 25.37
CA ILE A 426 -7.82 -1.82 24.96
C ILE A 426 -7.82 -1.80 23.44
N ALA A 427 -8.67 -0.97 22.84
CA ALA A 427 -8.71 -0.74 21.40
C ALA A 427 -8.55 0.73 21.10
N ARG A 428 -7.99 0.99 19.92
CA ARG A 428 -7.63 2.32 19.48
C ARG A 428 -8.28 2.55 18.13
N GLY A 429 -9.20 3.52 18.06
CA GLY A 429 -9.88 3.88 16.82
C GLY A 429 -9.07 4.89 16.03
N ASP A 430 -8.75 4.59 14.78
CA ASP A 430 -8.25 5.60 13.85
C ASP A 430 -9.41 6.53 13.44
N GLY A 431 -9.58 7.60 14.21
CA GLY A 431 -10.67 8.55 14.01
C GLY A 431 -10.30 9.77 13.19
N ARG A 432 -11.16 10.09 12.22
CA ARG A 432 -11.28 11.44 11.66
C ARG A 432 -12.04 12.31 12.65
N ALA A 433 -11.41 12.71 13.76
CA ALA A 433 -11.92 13.88 14.47
C ALA A 433 -11.81 15.06 13.50
N ALA A 434 -12.93 15.67 13.14
CA ALA A 434 -12.88 17.03 12.60
C ALA A 434 -12.17 17.91 13.66
N PRO A 435 -11.29 18.83 13.24
CA PRO A 435 -10.64 19.76 14.16
C PRO A 435 -11.64 20.58 14.98
#